data_AF-A0A2U9CNA2-F1
#
_entry.id   AF-A0A2U9CNA2-F1
#
_cell.length_a   1.000
_cell.length_b   1.000
_cell.length_c   1.000
_cell.angle_alpha   90.00
_cell.angle_beta   90.00
_cell.angle_gamma   90.00
#
_symmetry.space_group_name_H-M   'P 1'
#
loop_
_entity.id
_entity.type
_entity.pdbx_description
1 polymer ?
#
loop_
_entity_poly.entity_id
_entity_poly.type
_entity_poly.pdbx_seq_one_letter_code
_entity_poly.pdbx_strand_id
1 'polypeptide(L)'
;MSPPKHESPRFEGERAVCWPVSKAARSCVASRRLLELSAPKERRPLFEGYDPYVVSRAARSAGPSPRIQQLSLPLPRKCSSRWNE
;
A
#
# COMPACT_ATOMS: atom_id res chain seq x y z
N MET A 1 7.72 14.06 -34.92
CA MET A 1 6.87 15.00 -34.15
C MET A 1 5.55 15.16 -34.89
N SER A 2 4.42 15.02 -34.22
CA SER A 2 3.10 15.20 -34.84
C SER A 2 2.76 16.69 -34.98
N PRO A 3 2.14 17.13 -36.08
CA PRO A 3 1.67 18.50 -36.22
C PRO A 3 0.56 18.80 -35.19
N PRO A 4 0.44 20.06 -34.73
CA PRO A 4 -0.64 20.46 -33.83
C PRO A 4 -2.00 20.23 -34.49
N LYS A 5 -3.01 19.89 -33.68
CA LYS A 5 -4.37 19.66 -34.16
C LYS A 5 -4.97 20.97 -34.65
N HIS A 6 -5.69 20.92 -35.76
CA HIS A 6 -6.45 22.05 -36.26
C HIS A 6 -7.64 22.34 -35.34
N GLU A 7 -7.96 23.62 -35.15
CA GLU A 7 -9.16 24.02 -34.40
C GLU A 7 -10.43 23.59 -35.14
N SER A 8 -11.44 23.21 -34.38
CA SER A 8 -12.74 22.80 -34.92
C SER A 8 -13.47 24.00 -35.54
N PRO A 9 -14.23 23.84 -36.64
CA PRO A 9 -15.08 24.91 -37.19
C PRO A 9 -16.11 25.49 -36.21
N ARG A 10 -16.40 24.77 -35.11
CA ARG A 10 -17.31 25.21 -34.03
C ARG A 10 -16.59 25.81 -32.83
N PHE A 11 -15.30 26.11 -32.94
CA PHE A 11 -14.56 26.74 -31.86
C PHE A 11 -14.93 28.21 -31.76
N GLU A 12 -15.55 28.60 -30.64
CA GLU A 12 -16.01 29.97 -30.37
C GLU A 12 -14.99 30.81 -29.59
N GLY A 13 -13.77 30.29 -29.39
CA GLY A 13 -12.74 30.98 -28.63
C GLY A 13 -13.03 31.02 -27.12
N GLU A 14 -12.44 32.00 -26.46
CA GLU A 14 -12.52 32.17 -25.01
C GLU A 14 -13.89 32.75 -24.62
N ARG A 15 -14.64 32.03 -23.78
CA ARG A 15 -15.95 32.48 -23.31
C ARG A 15 -15.80 33.63 -22.33
N ALA A 16 -16.69 34.61 -22.42
CA ALA A 16 -16.77 35.67 -21.42
C ALA A 16 -17.02 35.08 -20.03
N VAL A 17 -16.34 35.63 -19.02
CA VAL A 17 -16.49 35.19 -17.64
C VAL A 17 -17.92 35.51 -17.19
N CYS A 18 -18.69 34.50 -16.77
CA CYS A 18 -20.08 34.71 -16.36
C CYS A 18 -20.23 35.69 -15.19
N TRP A 19 -19.17 35.88 -14.37
CA TRP A 19 -19.18 36.75 -13.20
C TRP A 19 -17.80 37.43 -13.00
N PRO A 20 -17.74 38.74 -12.73
CA PRO A 20 -16.47 39.43 -12.52
C PRO A 20 -15.81 39.00 -11.20
N VAL A 21 -14.49 38.74 -11.24
CA VAL A 21 -13.70 38.43 -10.05
C VAL A 21 -13.23 39.72 -9.38
N SER A 22 -13.45 39.84 -8.07
CA SER A 22 -13.06 41.02 -7.31
C SER A 22 -11.54 41.27 -7.37
N LYS A 23 -11.12 42.54 -7.25
CA LYS A 23 -9.69 42.88 -7.21
C LYS A 23 -8.97 42.20 -6.04
N ALA A 24 -9.61 42.14 -4.88
CA ALA A 24 -9.09 41.50 -3.68
C ALA A 24 -8.83 40.00 -3.89
N ALA A 25 -9.74 39.29 -4.56
CA ALA A 25 -9.55 37.87 -4.86
C ALA A 25 -8.39 37.64 -5.84
N ARG A 26 -8.22 38.50 -6.85
CA ARG A 26 -7.12 38.40 -7.83
C ARG A 26 -5.73 38.68 -7.25
N SER A 27 -5.65 39.50 -6.20
CA SER A 27 -4.38 39.87 -5.56
C SER A 27 -4.16 39.18 -4.20
N CYS A 28 -4.97 38.19 -3.85
CA CYS A 28 -4.87 37.53 -2.56
C CYS A 28 -3.61 36.66 -2.51
N VAL A 29 -2.82 36.82 -1.44
CA VAL A 29 -1.65 35.98 -1.16
C VAL A 29 -2.05 34.93 -0.14
N ALA A 30 -1.68 33.67 -0.38
CA ALA A 30 -1.96 32.57 0.54
C ALA A 30 -1.35 32.85 1.92
N SER A 31 -2.12 32.58 2.98
CA SER A 31 -1.60 32.68 4.34
C SER A 31 -0.53 31.62 4.59
N ARG A 32 0.34 31.85 5.58
CA ARG A 32 1.34 30.86 6.01
C ARG A 32 0.71 29.49 6.28
N ARG A 33 -0.43 29.45 6.97
CA ARG A 33 -1.14 28.21 7.28
C ARG A 33 -1.63 27.48 6.03
N LEU A 34 -2.11 28.22 5.02
CA LEU A 34 -2.53 27.63 3.74
C LEU A 34 -1.35 27.00 2.99
N LEU A 35 -0.18 27.64 3.01
CA LEU A 35 1.04 27.11 2.41
C LEU A 35 1.52 25.82 3.11
N GLU A 36 1.42 25.78 4.45
CA GLU A 36 1.74 24.57 5.22
C GLU A 36 0.76 23.42 4.93
N LEU A 37 -0.53 23.73 4.72
CA LEU A 37 -1.56 22.73 4.39
C LEU A 37 -1.49 22.22 2.96
N SER A 38 -1.05 23.06 2.02
CA SER A 38 -0.93 22.67 0.62
C SER A 38 0.26 21.73 0.38
N ALA A 39 1.21 21.68 1.32
CA ALA A 39 2.31 20.73 1.26
C ALA A 39 1.77 19.28 1.42
N PRO A 40 2.02 18.39 0.45
CA PRO A 40 1.61 17.00 0.58
C PRO A 40 2.36 16.34 1.73
N LYS A 41 1.68 15.44 2.44
CA LYS A 41 2.33 14.63 3.48
C LYS A 41 3.41 13.77 2.85
N GLU A 42 4.63 13.86 3.37
CA GLU A 42 5.74 13.01 2.95
C GLU A 42 5.37 11.52 3.14
N ARG A 43 5.37 10.77 2.05
CA ARG A 43 5.15 9.32 2.09
C ARG A 43 6.48 8.66 2.38
N ARG A 44 6.73 8.34 3.64
CA ARG A 44 7.85 7.46 3.99
C ARG A 44 7.54 6.05 3.49
N PRO A 45 8.48 5.35 2.84
CA PRO A 45 8.31 3.93 2.57
C PRO A 45 8.10 3.22 3.91
N LEU A 46 7.07 2.38 3.99
CA LEU A 46 6.73 1.60 5.19
C LEU A 46 7.91 0.77 5.72
N PHE A 47 8.92 0.51 4.88
CA PHE A 47 9.99 -0.46 5.06
C PHE A 47 11.38 0.17 4.87
N GLU A 48 11.62 1.35 5.44
CA GLU A 48 13.00 1.84 5.59
C GLU A 48 13.76 0.93 6.57
N GLY A 49 14.40 -0.13 6.03
CA GLY A 49 15.29 -1.02 6.77
C GLY A 49 14.70 -2.36 7.25
N TYR A 50 13.47 -2.71 6.87
CA TYR A 50 12.93 -4.05 7.15
C TYR A 50 13.27 -5.01 6.02
N ASP A 51 14.06 -6.03 6.34
CA ASP A 51 14.29 -7.18 5.46
C ASP A 51 13.28 -8.30 5.81
N PRO A 52 12.35 -8.64 4.88
CA PRO A 52 11.32 -9.65 5.12
C PRO A 52 11.85 -11.08 5.31
N TYR A 53 13.12 -11.31 5.04
CA TYR A 53 13.76 -12.62 5.21
C TYR A 53 14.50 -12.77 6.55
N VAL A 54 14.51 -11.72 7.39
CA VAL A 54 15.13 -11.79 8.71
C VAL A 54 14.27 -12.60 9.67
N VAL A 55 14.77 -13.77 10.04
CA VAL A 55 14.16 -14.62 11.08
C VAL A 55 14.69 -14.21 12.46
N SER A 56 13.78 -13.98 13.41
CA SER A 56 14.14 -13.59 14.78
C SER A 56 14.96 -14.67 15.49
N ARG A 57 15.83 -14.27 16.44
CA ARG A 57 16.62 -15.23 17.22
C ARG A 57 15.75 -16.22 17.98
N ALA A 58 14.64 -15.74 18.56
CA ALA A 58 13.68 -16.57 19.29
C ALA A 58 13.05 -17.63 18.39
N ALA A 59 12.66 -17.28 17.16
CA ALA A 59 12.13 -18.23 16.19
C ALA A 59 13.18 -19.27 15.78
N ARG A 60 14.44 -18.88 15.59
CA ARG A 60 15.54 -19.80 15.27
C ARG A 60 15.88 -20.77 16.41
N SER A 61 15.68 -20.34 17.66
CA SER A 61 15.92 -21.16 18.86
C SER A 61 14.70 -21.95 19.31
N ALA A 62 13.53 -21.72 18.72
CA ALA A 62 12.30 -22.37 19.14
C ALA A 62 12.34 -23.87 18.81
N GLY A 63 12.06 -24.71 19.81
CA GLY A 63 11.91 -26.15 19.66
C GLY A 63 10.44 -26.59 19.66
N PRO A 64 10.12 -27.78 19.13
CA PRO A 64 8.76 -28.32 19.16
C PRO A 64 8.34 -28.67 20.59
N SER A 65 7.06 -28.46 20.92
CA SER A 65 6.50 -28.84 22.22
C SER A 65 6.48 -30.37 22.39
N PRO A 66 6.44 -30.89 23.63
CA PRO A 66 6.37 -32.34 23.88
C PRO A 66 5.22 -33.03 23.15
N ARG A 67 4.06 -32.34 23.03
CA ARG A 67 2.90 -32.88 22.31
C ARG A 67 3.16 -33.00 20.81
N ILE A 68 3.83 -32.02 20.19
CA ILE A 68 4.20 -32.09 18.77
C ILE A 68 5.23 -33.20 18.54
N GLN A 69 6.19 -33.37 19.45
CA GLN A 69 7.15 -34.47 19.39
C GLN A 69 6.43 -35.82 19.42
N GLN A 70 5.48 -36.01 20.34
CA GLN A 70 4.66 -37.23 20.43
C GLN A 70 3.84 -37.48 19.16
N LEU A 71 3.25 -36.43 18.57
CA LEU A 71 2.45 -36.54 17.34
C LEU A 71 3.29 -36.84 16.10
N SER A 72 4.55 -36.43 16.08
CA SER A 72 5.47 -36.72 14.97
C SER A 72 5.88 -38.19 14.88
N LEU A 73 5.62 -38.98 15.94
CA LEU A 73 5.86 -40.42 15.94
C LEU A 73 4.84 -41.14 15.06
N PRO A 74 5.24 -42.20 14.34
CA PRO A 74 4.30 -42.98 13.53
C PRO A 74 3.22 -43.62 14.40
N LEU A 75 1.99 -43.61 13.92
CA LEU A 75 0.89 -44.31 14.58
C LEU A 75 1.19 -45.82 14.61
N PRO A 76 0.89 -46.51 15.73
CA PRO A 76 1.09 -47.94 15.81
C PRO A 76 0.26 -48.65 14.75
N ARG A 77 0.87 -49.62 14.07
CA ARG A 77 0.20 -50.45 13.08
C ARG A 77 -0.89 -51.25 13.79
N LYS A 78 -2.11 -51.26 13.23
CA LYS A 78 -3.18 -52.16 13.69
C LYS A 78 -2.78 -53.60 13.35
N CYS A 79 -2.09 -54.28 14.26
CA CYS A 79 -1.91 -55.72 14.17
C CYS A 79 -3.28 -56.36 14.47
N SER A 80 -4.02 -56.72 13.41
CA SER A 80 -5.23 -57.54 13.57
C SER A 80 -4.77 -58.95 13.94
N SER A 81 -4.88 -59.30 15.21
CA SER A 81 -4.81 -60.69 15.68
C SER A 81 -6.08 -61.42 15.25
N ARG A 82 -6.21 -61.69 13.95
CA ARG A 82 -7.29 -62.53 13.41
C ARG A 82 -6.72 -63.62 12.52
N TRP A 83 -5.68 -64.30 13.01
CA TRP A 83 -5.15 -65.52 12.39
C TRP A 83 -4.50 -66.35 13.50
N ASN A 84 -5.31 -67.08 14.25
CA ASN A 84 -4.91 -68.32 14.94
C ASN A 84 -6.15 -69.22 14.89
N GLU A 85 -6.05 -70.28 14.10
CA GLU A 85 -6.92 -71.47 14.07
C GLU A 85 -6.07 -72.64 14.55
#